data_AF-A0A397DDP9-F1
#
_entry.id   AF-A0A397DDP9-F1
#
_cell.length_a   1.000
_cell.length_b   1.000
_cell.length_c   1.000
_cell.angle_alpha   90.00
_cell.angle_beta   90.00
_cell.angle_gamma   90.00
#
_symmetry.space_group_name_H-M   'P 1'
#
loop_
_entity.id
_entity.type
_entity.pdbx_description
1 polymer ?
#
loop_
_entity_poly.entity_id
_entity_poly.type
_entity_poly.pdbx_seq_one_letter_code
_entity_poly.pdbx_strand_id
1 'polypeptide(L)'
;MLVDTEPLTLYVSGVYWLRIANNPFTMDRFDDFQTHFTVMNYTDFGVEIISVAEFEAQFKLEYPLEDWDAVKADIFKSIRSLFEAATASPPPLGLGKSKKSRALYGVDVMLEWTDDGKIHPVILETNFHPDCTRACKYFKDFYNDLLNVLVLNNPDAAVHGITKL
;
A
#
# COMPACT_ATOMS: atom_id res chain seq x y z
N MET A 1 -0.98 -0.85 9.05
CA MET A 1 -0.67 -0.95 10.49
C MET A 1 -1.75 -1.75 11.18
N LEU A 2 -1.38 -2.91 11.73
CA LEU A 2 -2.27 -3.77 12.51
C LEU A 2 -2.09 -3.48 14.00
N VAL A 3 -3.14 -2.93 14.61
CA VAL A 3 -3.17 -2.51 16.03
C VAL A 3 -3.77 -3.60 16.92
N ASP A 4 -4.83 -4.26 16.44
CA ASP A 4 -5.49 -5.38 17.11
C ASP A 4 -6.14 -6.27 16.06
N THR A 5 -6.27 -7.57 16.34
CA THR A 5 -6.97 -8.54 15.50
C THR A 5 -8.38 -8.82 16.01
N GLU A 6 -8.71 -8.48 17.26
CA GLU A 6 -10.01 -8.76 17.85
C GLU A 6 -10.42 -7.74 18.94
N PRO A 7 -11.20 -6.69 18.61
CA PRO A 7 -11.73 -6.40 17.27
C PRO A 7 -10.64 -5.94 16.30
N LEU A 8 -10.76 -6.33 15.02
CA LEU A 8 -9.81 -5.94 13.98
C LEU A 8 -9.70 -4.41 13.91
N THR A 9 -8.49 -3.91 14.16
CA THR A 9 -8.18 -2.48 14.16
C THR A 9 -6.97 -2.23 13.27
N LEU A 10 -7.22 -1.53 12.16
CA LEU A 10 -6.26 -1.28 11.10
C LEU A 10 -6.15 0.20 10.80
N TYR A 11 -4.94 0.64 10.47
CA TYR A 11 -4.68 1.97 9.96
C TYR A 11 -3.76 1.91 8.73
N VAL A 12 -3.98 2.78 7.77
CA VAL A 12 -3.13 3.01 6.60
C VAL A 12 -2.42 4.35 6.74
N SER A 13 -1.12 4.34 6.51
CA SER A 13 -0.28 5.55 6.47
C SER A 13 -0.68 6.42 5.28
N GLY A 14 -0.74 7.74 5.47
CA GLY A 14 -0.91 8.69 4.36
C GLY A 14 0.32 8.76 3.43
N VAL A 15 1.47 8.28 3.90
CA VAL A 15 2.66 8.05 3.05
C VAL A 15 2.50 6.71 2.33
N TYR A 16 2.44 6.77 1.00
CA TYR A 16 2.48 5.61 0.10
C TYR A 16 3.38 5.91 -1.11
N TRP A 17 3.69 4.88 -1.89
CA TRP A 17 4.63 4.98 -2.99
C TRP A 17 4.08 4.35 -4.26
N LEU A 18 4.37 5.01 -5.37
CA LEU A 18 4.23 4.42 -6.69
C LEU A 18 5.55 3.74 -7.05
N ARG A 19 5.43 2.57 -7.65
CA ARG A 19 6.53 1.79 -8.18
C ARG A 19 6.23 1.58 -9.66
N ILE A 20 7.08 2.12 -10.52
CA ILE A 20 6.81 2.23 -11.97
C ILE A 20 7.93 1.50 -12.71
N ALA A 21 7.54 0.76 -13.75
CA ALA A 21 8.47 0.14 -14.67
C ALA A 21 9.18 1.23 -15.51
N ASN A 22 10.45 1.00 -15.87
CA ASN A 22 11.21 2.00 -16.63
C ASN A 22 10.77 2.07 -18.10
N ASN A 23 10.25 0.97 -18.63
CA ASN A 23 9.82 0.86 -20.02
C ASN A 23 8.28 0.86 -20.13
N PRO A 24 7.73 1.37 -21.24
CA PRO A 24 6.32 1.18 -21.56
C PRO A 24 5.94 -0.31 -21.61
N PHE A 25 4.79 -0.64 -21.04
CA PHE A 25 4.30 -2.01 -21.01
C PHE A 25 4.03 -2.55 -22.43
N THR A 26 4.43 -3.80 -22.67
CA THR A 26 4.16 -4.54 -23.91
C THR A 26 3.89 -6.01 -23.58
N MET A 27 3.00 -6.66 -24.33
CA MET A 27 2.71 -8.09 -24.18
C MET A 27 3.70 -8.96 -24.98
N ASP A 28 4.99 -8.62 -24.88
CA ASP A 28 6.10 -9.35 -25.47
C ASP A 28 7.31 -9.34 -24.52
N ARG A 29 8.38 -10.05 -24.93
CA ARG A 29 9.68 -10.05 -24.23
C ARG A 29 9.54 -10.15 -22.71
N PHE A 30 8.87 -11.19 -22.25
CA PHE A 30 8.56 -11.41 -20.82
C PHE A 30 9.81 -11.55 -19.93
N ASP A 31 10.99 -11.68 -20.53
CA ASP A 31 12.29 -11.66 -19.89
C ASP A 31 12.83 -10.23 -19.63
N ASP A 32 12.24 -9.19 -20.23
CA ASP A 32 12.63 -7.80 -19.99
C ASP A 32 12.13 -7.30 -18.63
N PHE A 33 13.04 -7.35 -17.65
CA PHE A 33 12.78 -6.91 -16.28
C PHE A 33 12.26 -5.46 -16.19
N GLN A 34 12.81 -4.55 -17.01
CA GLN A 34 12.45 -3.13 -16.94
C GLN A 34 11.06 -2.82 -17.49
N THR A 35 10.44 -3.78 -18.19
CA THR A 35 9.07 -3.70 -18.71
C THR A 35 8.07 -4.37 -17.76
N HIS A 36 8.43 -5.51 -17.17
CA HIS A 36 7.47 -6.38 -16.46
C HIS A 36 7.55 -6.30 -14.93
N PHE A 37 8.60 -5.67 -14.38
CA PHE A 37 8.74 -5.46 -12.94
C PHE A 37 8.78 -3.97 -12.61
N THR A 38 8.27 -3.61 -11.44
CA THR A 38 8.12 -2.20 -11.01
C THR A 38 9.12 -1.80 -9.92
N VAL A 39 9.93 -2.73 -9.42
CA VAL A 39 10.85 -2.50 -8.30
C VAL A 39 12.30 -2.46 -8.77
N MET A 40 12.77 -1.27 -9.19
CA MET A 40 14.16 -1.08 -9.64
C MET A 40 15.16 -0.86 -8.49
N ASN A 41 14.68 -0.54 -7.28
CA ASN A 41 15.50 -0.14 -6.12
C ASN A 41 16.54 -1.18 -5.67
N TYR A 42 16.39 -2.44 -6.08
CA TYR A 42 17.27 -3.54 -5.71
C TYR A 42 18.06 -4.09 -6.91
N THR A 43 18.18 -3.27 -7.96
CA THR A 43 18.87 -3.60 -9.21
C THR A 43 19.89 -2.53 -9.55
N ASP A 44 20.66 -2.74 -10.62
CA ASP A 44 21.59 -1.74 -11.15
C ASP A 44 20.90 -0.71 -12.08
N PHE A 45 19.57 -0.83 -12.27
CA PHE A 45 18.81 0.11 -13.10
C PHE A 45 18.53 1.43 -12.39
N GLY A 46 18.40 2.50 -13.18
CA GLY A 46 17.84 3.76 -12.71
C GLY A 46 16.42 3.56 -12.19
N VAL A 47 16.01 4.35 -11.20
CA VAL A 47 14.67 4.30 -10.63
C VAL A 47 13.86 5.46 -11.18
N GLU A 48 12.78 5.15 -11.90
CA GLU A 48 11.76 6.15 -12.23
C GLU A 48 10.92 6.50 -10.98
N ILE A 49 10.79 7.79 -10.71
CA ILE A 49 10.09 8.30 -9.52
C ILE A 49 9.10 9.37 -9.96
N ILE A 50 7.82 9.11 -9.68
CA ILE A 50 6.76 10.11 -9.74
C ILE A 50 6.29 10.43 -8.32
N SER A 51 5.97 11.69 -8.06
CA SER A 51 5.30 12.05 -6.80
C SER A 51 3.83 11.64 -6.85
N VAL A 52 3.22 11.39 -5.68
CA VAL A 52 1.79 11.11 -5.58
C VAL A 52 0.94 12.22 -6.21
N ALA A 53 1.27 13.49 -5.92
CA ALA A 53 0.54 14.63 -6.47
C ALA A 53 0.64 14.71 -8.01
N GLU A 54 1.81 14.39 -8.56
CA GLU A 54 2.01 14.34 -10.00
C GLU A 54 1.25 13.19 -10.66
N PHE A 55 1.27 12.01 -10.05
CA PHE A 55 0.47 10.88 -10.51
C PHE A 55 -1.03 11.19 -10.50
N GLU A 56 -1.57 11.73 -9.41
CA GLU A 56 -3.00 12.05 -9.31
C GLU A 56 -3.41 13.11 -10.36
N ALA A 57 -2.53 14.07 -10.65
CA ALA A 57 -2.74 15.04 -11.72
C ALA A 57 -2.73 14.38 -13.11
N GLN A 58 -1.78 13.48 -13.39
CA GLN A 58 -1.71 12.76 -14.67
C GLN A 58 -2.90 11.80 -14.85
N PHE A 59 -3.25 11.04 -13.81
CA PHE A 59 -4.40 10.14 -13.80
C PHE A 59 -5.69 10.88 -14.17
N LYS A 60 -5.92 12.06 -13.58
CA LYS A 60 -7.09 12.90 -13.89
C LYS A 60 -7.10 13.43 -15.33
N LEU A 61 -5.93 13.70 -15.90
CA LEU A 61 -5.81 14.15 -17.29
C LEU A 61 -6.08 13.00 -18.28
N GLU A 62 -5.56 11.81 -17.98
CA GLU A 62 -5.68 10.62 -18.82
C GLU A 62 -7.08 9.98 -18.73
N TYR A 63 -7.66 9.93 -17.53
CA TYR A 63 -8.94 9.31 -17.22
C TYR A 63 -9.90 10.31 -16.57
N PRO A 64 -10.41 11.33 -17.30
CA PRO A 64 -11.19 12.42 -16.73
C PRO A 64 -12.57 12.03 -16.19
N LEU A 65 -13.04 10.82 -16.49
CA LEU A 65 -14.30 10.27 -15.98
C LEU A 65 -14.11 9.42 -14.72
N GLU A 66 -12.87 9.05 -14.39
CA GLU A 66 -12.57 8.22 -13.23
C GLU A 66 -12.30 9.09 -12.00
N ASP A 67 -12.77 8.62 -10.85
CA ASP A 67 -12.53 9.26 -9.55
C ASP A 67 -11.44 8.50 -8.79
N TRP A 68 -10.25 9.10 -8.69
CA TRP A 68 -9.13 8.51 -7.97
C TRP A 68 -9.44 8.27 -6.49
N ASP A 69 -10.22 9.15 -5.83
CA ASP A 69 -10.57 8.97 -4.43
C ASP A 69 -11.48 7.75 -4.24
N ALA A 70 -12.35 7.45 -5.21
CA ALA A 70 -13.15 6.23 -5.23
C ALA A 70 -12.27 4.97 -5.42
N VAL A 71 -11.32 5.00 -6.36
CA VAL A 71 -10.36 3.89 -6.56
C VAL A 71 -9.55 3.65 -5.28
N LYS A 72 -9.08 4.71 -4.63
CA LYS A 72 -8.33 4.64 -3.37
C LYS A 72 -9.18 4.06 -2.23
N ALA A 73 -10.47 4.39 -2.18
CA ALA A 73 -11.39 3.79 -1.23
C ALA A 73 -11.56 2.28 -1.47
N ASP A 74 -11.61 1.83 -2.73
CA ASP A 74 -11.65 0.41 -3.06
C ASP A 74 -10.34 -0.31 -2.71
N ILE A 75 -9.18 0.32 -2.90
CA ILE A 75 -7.89 -0.22 -2.42
C ILE A 75 -7.96 -0.45 -0.89
N PHE A 76 -8.43 0.55 -0.14
CA PHE A 76 -8.54 0.47 1.32
C PHE A 76 -9.52 -0.63 1.76
N LYS A 77 -10.63 -0.79 1.05
CA LYS A 77 -11.58 -1.86 1.25
C LYS A 77 -10.95 -3.24 1.02
N SER A 78 -10.21 -3.42 -0.09
CA SER A 78 -9.50 -4.68 -0.37
C SER A 78 -8.48 -5.02 0.70
N ILE A 79 -7.70 -4.04 1.16
CA ILE A 79 -6.74 -4.23 2.27
C ILE A 79 -7.47 -4.65 3.54
N ARG A 80 -8.59 -3.99 3.90
CA ARG A 80 -9.38 -4.37 5.06
C ARG A 80 -9.90 -5.81 4.93
N SER A 81 -10.49 -6.17 3.79
CA SER A 81 -11.03 -7.52 3.56
C SER A 81 -9.95 -8.61 3.62
N LEU A 82 -8.72 -8.32 3.17
CA LEU A 82 -7.58 -9.22 3.35
C LEU A 82 -7.33 -9.53 4.83
N PHE A 83 -7.29 -8.50 5.69
CA PHE A 83 -7.03 -8.68 7.11
C PHE A 83 -8.23 -9.26 7.88
N GLU A 84 -9.46 -8.98 7.44
CA GLU A 84 -10.66 -9.68 7.94
C GLU A 84 -10.56 -11.18 7.67
N ALA A 85 -10.19 -11.57 6.44
CA ALA A 85 -9.95 -12.98 6.10
C ALA A 85 -8.78 -13.58 6.90
N ALA A 86 -7.67 -12.84 7.03
CA ALA A 86 -6.49 -13.29 7.77
C ALA A 86 -6.76 -13.49 9.26
N THR A 87 -7.73 -12.78 9.85
CA THR A 87 -8.12 -12.90 11.28
C THR A 87 -9.33 -13.81 11.51
N ALA A 88 -9.94 -14.34 10.45
CA ALA A 88 -11.15 -15.16 10.53
C ALA A 88 -10.89 -16.57 11.11
N SER A 89 -9.65 -17.04 11.12
CA SER A 89 -9.25 -18.35 11.65
C SER A 89 -8.15 -18.21 12.70
N PRO A 90 -8.11 -19.07 13.73
CA PRO A 90 -7.01 -19.08 14.67
C PRO A 90 -5.69 -19.55 14.02
N PRO A 91 -4.53 -19.29 14.65
CA PRO A 91 -3.27 -19.88 14.24
C PRO A 91 -3.35 -21.42 14.23
N PRO A 92 -2.66 -22.09 13.28
CA PRO A 92 -1.68 -21.52 12.35
C PRO A 92 -2.26 -21.01 11.02
N LEU A 93 -3.56 -21.16 10.78
CA LEU A 93 -4.19 -20.78 9.50
C LEU A 93 -4.39 -19.26 9.38
N GLY A 94 -4.65 -18.58 10.49
CA GLY A 94 -4.82 -17.13 10.53
C GLY A 94 -4.07 -16.45 11.67
N LEU A 95 -4.25 -15.13 11.76
CA LEU A 95 -3.67 -14.24 12.75
C LEU A 95 -4.49 -14.30 14.04
N GLY A 96 -3.88 -14.83 15.09
CA GLY A 96 -4.51 -14.96 16.41
C GLY A 96 -4.46 -13.68 17.23
N LYS A 97 -5.39 -13.58 18.19
CA LYS A 97 -5.43 -12.51 19.18
C LYS A 97 -4.20 -12.51 20.07
N SER A 98 -3.58 -11.34 20.20
CA SER A 98 -2.53 -11.10 21.20
C SER A 98 -2.52 -9.65 21.63
N LYS A 99 -2.71 -9.42 22.94
CA LYS A 99 -2.65 -8.08 23.56
C LYS A 99 -1.26 -7.44 23.50
N LYS A 100 -0.24 -8.20 23.09
CA LYS A 100 1.16 -7.76 23.02
C LYS A 100 1.68 -7.67 21.58
N SER A 101 0.83 -7.99 20.59
CA SER A 101 1.25 -8.06 19.20
C SER A 101 0.64 -6.91 18.40
N ARG A 102 1.50 -6.25 17.63
CA ARG A 102 1.16 -5.18 16.69
C ARG A 102 2.16 -5.24 15.56
N ALA A 103 1.77 -4.80 14.37
CA ALA A 103 2.61 -5.01 13.20
C ALA A 103 2.48 -3.90 12.15
N LEU A 104 3.61 -3.62 11.52
CA LEU A 104 3.67 -2.88 10.28
C LEU A 104 3.76 -3.88 9.12
N TYR A 105 2.85 -3.72 8.16
CA TYR A 105 2.85 -4.44 6.91
C TYR A 105 2.96 -3.46 5.75
N GLY A 106 3.73 -3.81 4.72
CA GLY A 106 3.65 -3.20 3.40
C GLY A 106 2.72 -4.04 2.54
N VAL A 107 1.77 -3.42 1.84
CA VAL A 107 0.85 -4.11 0.94
C VAL A 107 1.10 -3.58 -0.47
N ASP A 108 1.47 -4.48 -1.38
CA ASP A 108 1.73 -4.14 -2.77
C ASP A 108 0.45 -4.41 -3.57
N VAL A 109 -0.02 -3.39 -4.28
CA VAL A 109 -1.31 -3.39 -4.99
C VAL A 109 -1.10 -2.96 -6.43
N MET A 110 -1.68 -3.69 -7.37
CA MET A 110 -1.84 -3.26 -8.76
C MET A 110 -3.29 -2.89 -9.05
N LEU A 111 -3.49 -2.17 -10.14
CA LEU A 111 -4.79 -1.81 -10.66
C LEU A 111 -4.99 -2.50 -12.01
N GLU A 112 -6.17 -3.04 -12.23
CA GLU A 112 -6.58 -3.61 -13.51
C GLU A 112 -7.91 -3.02 -13.97
N TRP A 113 -8.17 -3.09 -15.28
CA TRP A 113 -9.49 -2.80 -15.82
C TRP A 113 -10.31 -4.09 -15.86
N THR A 114 -11.53 -4.03 -15.34
CA THR A 114 -12.50 -5.10 -15.45
C THR A 114 -13.22 -5.08 -16.80
N ASP A 115 -13.89 -6.18 -17.15
CA ASP A 115 -14.70 -6.27 -18.38
C ASP A 115 -15.84 -5.23 -18.44
N ASP A 116 -16.33 -4.77 -17.28
CA ASP A 116 -17.33 -3.70 -17.18
C ASP A 116 -16.73 -2.29 -17.14
N GLY A 117 -15.43 -2.16 -17.43
CA GLY A 117 -14.73 -0.89 -17.59
C GLY A 117 -14.47 -0.16 -16.28
N LYS A 118 -14.33 -0.86 -15.16
CA LYS A 118 -13.99 -0.28 -13.87
C LYS A 118 -12.57 -0.60 -13.47
N ILE A 119 -11.97 0.28 -12.68
CA ILE A 119 -10.66 0.03 -12.09
C ILE A 119 -10.84 -0.85 -10.86
N HIS A 120 -10.17 -1.99 -10.83
CA HIS A 120 -10.21 -2.94 -9.72
C HIS A 120 -8.81 -3.10 -9.07
N PRO A 121 -8.72 -3.02 -7.73
CA PRO A 121 -7.46 -3.23 -7.03
C PRO A 121 -7.15 -4.71 -6.81
N VAL A 122 -5.95 -5.12 -7.22
CA VAL A 122 -5.41 -6.47 -7.06
C VAL A 122 -4.28 -6.45 -6.03
N ILE A 123 -4.48 -7.11 -4.89
CA ILE A 123 -3.41 -7.29 -3.90
C ILE A 123 -2.44 -8.36 -4.43
N LEU A 124 -1.16 -8.00 -4.55
CA LEU A 124 -0.12 -8.93 -4.97
C LEU A 124 0.49 -9.68 -3.80
N GLU A 125 0.92 -8.92 -2.79
CA GLU A 125 1.60 -9.46 -1.63
C GLU A 125 1.45 -8.56 -0.40
N THR A 126 1.74 -9.13 0.77
CA THR A 126 1.73 -8.42 2.05
C THR A 126 2.97 -8.80 2.84
N ASN A 127 3.86 -7.82 3.00
CA ASN A 127 5.17 -8.00 3.58
C ASN A 127 5.18 -7.56 5.04
N PHE A 128 5.51 -8.48 5.95
CA PHE A 128 5.78 -8.13 7.34
C PHE A 128 7.14 -7.43 7.44
N HIS A 129 7.19 -6.30 8.17
CA HIS A 129 8.41 -5.50 8.33
C HIS A 129 8.96 -4.97 6.98
N PRO A 130 8.19 -4.13 6.27
CA PRO A 130 8.63 -3.58 4.99
C PRO A 130 9.85 -2.66 5.16
N ASP A 131 10.69 -2.59 4.13
CA ASP A 131 11.80 -1.62 4.05
C ASP A 131 11.24 -0.19 4.03
N CYS A 132 11.55 0.56 5.09
CA CYS A 132 11.10 1.93 5.29
C CYS A 132 12.24 2.96 5.14
N THR A 133 13.40 2.56 4.60
CA THR A 133 14.58 3.45 4.45
C THR A 133 14.23 4.71 3.68
N ARG A 134 13.49 4.57 2.58
CA ARG A 134 13.04 5.69 1.75
C ARG A 134 12.04 6.58 2.50
N ALA A 135 11.10 5.98 3.23
CA ALA A 135 10.13 6.71 4.03
C ALA A 135 10.84 7.59 5.07
N CYS A 136 11.83 7.06 5.78
CA CYS A 136 12.61 7.82 6.77
C CYS A 136 13.40 8.98 6.15
N LYS A 137 13.88 8.80 4.92
CA LYS A 137 14.66 9.81 4.21
C LYS A 137 13.80 11.02 3.82
N TYR A 138 12.57 10.79 3.36
CA TYR A 138 11.70 11.84 2.83
C TYR A 138 10.65 12.35 3.81
N PHE A 139 10.31 11.56 4.83
CA PHE A 139 9.27 11.87 5.81
C PHE A 139 9.85 11.73 7.21
N LYS A 140 10.37 12.85 7.73
CA LYS A 140 11.16 12.89 8.99
C LYS A 140 10.42 12.29 10.18
N ASP A 141 9.10 12.50 10.26
CA ASP A 141 8.24 11.99 11.33
C ASP A 141 7.55 10.64 10.99
N PHE A 142 7.97 9.94 9.93
CA PHE A 142 7.32 8.68 9.51
C PHE A 142 7.24 7.63 10.64
N TYR A 143 8.35 7.39 11.34
CA TYR A 143 8.33 6.47 12.48
C TYR A 143 7.65 7.07 13.71
N ASN A 144 7.60 8.40 13.85
CA ASN A 144 6.83 9.04 14.92
C ASN A 144 5.34 8.76 14.72
N ASP A 145 4.83 8.88 13.50
CA ASP A 145 3.44 8.53 13.15
C ASP A 145 3.16 7.05 13.42
N LEU A 146 4.08 6.16 13.03
CA LEU A 146 3.99 4.73 13.32
C LEU A 146 3.87 4.46 14.82
N LEU A 147 4.76 5.07 15.63
CA LEU A 147 4.78 4.88 17.08
C LEU A 147 3.55 5.50 17.75
N ASN A 148 3.08 6.65 17.27
CA ASN A 148 1.84 7.26 17.72
C ASN A 148 0.66 6.29 17.58
N VAL A 149 0.55 5.62 16.42
CA VAL A 149 -0.53 4.66 16.16
C VAL A 149 -0.29 3.34 16.89
N LEU A 150 0.83 2.67 16.61
CA LEU A 150 1.09 1.31 17.07
C LEU A 150 1.48 1.23 18.54
N VAL A 151 2.09 2.25 19.15
CA VAL A 151 2.56 2.15 20.54
C VAL A 151 1.71 3.01 21.47
N LEU A 152 1.49 4.27 21.10
CA LEU A 152 0.83 5.24 21.98
C LEU A 152 -0.69 5.25 21.87
N ASN A 153 -1.26 4.56 20.87
CA ASN A 153 -2.71 4.57 20.57
C ASN A 153 -3.27 5.99 20.36
N ASN A 154 -2.47 6.86 19.76
CA ASN A 154 -2.81 8.26 19.48
C ASN A 154 -2.70 8.56 17.98
N PRO A 155 -3.59 8.00 17.14
CA PRO A 155 -3.52 8.19 15.69
C PRO A 155 -3.67 9.64 15.26
N ASP A 156 -4.37 10.47 16.03
CA ASP A 156 -4.61 11.88 15.71
C ASP A 156 -3.34 12.74 15.77
N ALA A 157 -2.27 12.23 16.39
CA ALA A 157 -0.96 12.87 16.40
C ALA A 157 -0.13 12.60 15.13
N ALA A 158 -0.64 11.81 14.18
CA ALA A 158 0.06 11.53 12.94
C ALA A 158 0.08 12.75 12.01
N VAL A 159 1.26 13.17 11.56
CA VAL A 159 1.43 14.40 10.77
C VAL A 159 1.41 14.17 9.27
N HIS A 160 1.73 12.96 8.79
CA HIS A 160 1.67 12.62 7.36
C HIS A 160 0.34 12.00 6.93
N GLY A 161 -0.69 12.15 7.76
CA GLY A 161 -2.02 11.61 7.52
C GLY A 161 -2.15 10.14 7.92
N ILE A 162 -3.33 9.80 8.41
CA ILE A 162 -3.68 8.43 8.77
C ILE A 162 -5.13 8.14 8.44
N THR A 163 -5.40 6.95 7.93
CA THR A 163 -6.76 6.48 7.66
C THR A 163 -7.02 5.23 8.46
N LYS A 164 -8.03 5.26 9.33
CA LYS A 164 -8.55 4.05 9.97
C LYS A 164 -9.34 3.26 8.93
N LEU A 165 -9.05 1.96 8.79
CA LEU A 165 -9.81 1.08 7.91
C LEU A 165 -11.02 0.50 8.60
#